data_AF-C4YGC4-F1
#
_entry.id   AF-C4YGC4-F1
#
_cell.length_a   1.000
_cell.length_b   1.000
_cell.length_c   1.000
_cell.angle_alpha   90.00
_cell.angle_beta   90.00
_cell.angle_gamma   90.00
#
_symmetry.space_group_name_H-M   'P 1'
#
loop_
_entity.id
_entity.type
_entity.pdbx_description
1 polymer ?
#
loop_
_entity_poly.entity_id
_entity_poly.type
_entity_poly.pdbx_seq_one_letter_code
_entity_poly.pdbx_strand_id
1 'polypeptide(L)'
;MTATTATTTTNPSITPELLLKLAYSYPNLQNSWYLIAVATLTQLNLSEEIPKVFHFALRQQLLEFQNDSSLLTNETMLKLAEDSISSSERFPDIYQTGVKLPDVLIPHTYSEKLPLNYKYHQGKDIRQTQQSIVDQIREVLLKISMFSGLPKSINSLLILKSVTPTALTNSNTDTNISLPKRKNIVEPIEENTTTNTQNVVDTIGGKISNGSIVVDQIVTNLIEGSEYWNTIYSNKLNIRIKKEMLRAYPDLWYFVYHHIYGPLISFTEILSPQKTSFSLIACMIPQDVNSQLKGHLKGAINNGATKEEVNNVIQLVFDICDSLNQTQLWKDGKQSVPKL
;
A
#
# COMPACT_ATOMS: atom_id res chain seq x y z
N MET A 1 -19.29 -7.53 48.70
CA MET A 1 -19.62 -7.06 47.34
C MET A 1 -18.67 -5.93 46.99
N THR A 2 -17.52 -6.28 46.40
CA THR A 2 -16.58 -5.30 45.84
C THR A 2 -16.85 -5.24 44.34
N ALA A 3 -17.47 -4.15 43.90
CA ALA A 3 -17.70 -3.89 42.49
C ALA A 3 -16.33 -3.64 41.82
N THR A 4 -15.88 -4.60 41.03
CA THR A 4 -14.72 -4.43 40.15
C THR A 4 -15.17 -3.54 39.01
N THR A 5 -14.76 -2.27 39.03
CA THR A 5 -14.91 -1.36 37.89
C THR A 5 -14.11 -1.92 36.73
N ALA A 6 -14.80 -2.51 35.74
CA ALA A 6 -14.22 -2.85 34.46
C ALA A 6 -13.78 -1.55 33.78
N THR A 7 -12.48 -1.26 33.85
CA THR A 7 -11.84 -0.31 32.95
C THR A 7 -12.06 -0.84 31.54
N THR A 8 -12.99 -0.24 30.80
CA THR A 8 -13.09 -0.39 29.34
C THR A 8 -11.78 0.10 28.75
N THR A 9 -10.82 -0.79 28.59
CA THR A 9 -9.65 -0.55 27.75
C THR A 9 -10.18 -0.38 26.34
N THR A 10 -10.37 0.86 25.92
CA THR A 10 -10.63 1.21 24.53
C THR A 10 -9.50 0.61 23.70
N ASN A 11 -9.83 -0.28 22.77
CA ASN A 11 -8.83 -0.80 21.84
C ASN A 11 -8.14 0.37 21.13
N PRO A 12 -6.80 0.37 21.03
CA PRO A 12 -6.07 1.41 20.31
C PRO A 12 -6.60 1.53 18.87
N SER A 13 -6.91 2.75 18.46
CA SER A 13 -7.51 3.08 17.16
C SER A 13 -6.83 4.31 16.58
N ILE A 14 -6.82 4.44 15.26
CA ILE A 14 -6.43 5.66 14.57
C ILE A 14 -7.36 6.79 15.01
N THR A 15 -6.78 7.89 15.50
CA THR A 15 -7.50 9.09 15.92
C THR A 15 -7.35 10.23 14.90
N PRO A 16 -8.20 11.28 14.95
CA PRO A 16 -8.02 12.48 14.13
C PRO A 16 -6.63 13.12 14.27
N GLU A 17 -6.12 13.21 15.50
CA GLU A 17 -4.81 13.79 15.80
C GLU A 17 -3.69 12.99 15.17
N LEU A 18 -3.78 11.65 15.23
CA LEU A 18 -2.81 10.78 14.59
C LEU A 18 -2.84 10.94 13.07
N LEU A 19 -4.02 11.00 12.45
CA LEU A 19 -4.13 11.24 11.01
C LEU A 19 -3.45 12.55 10.59
N LEU A 20 -3.67 13.64 11.33
CA LEU A 20 -3.00 14.92 11.07
C LEU A 20 -1.49 14.82 11.27
N LYS A 21 -1.04 14.18 12.35
CA LYS A 21 0.38 13.97 12.63
C LYS A 21 1.06 13.23 11.47
N LEU A 22 0.49 12.10 11.03
CA LEU A 22 1.06 11.30 9.94
C LEU A 22 1.10 12.07 8.62
N ALA A 23 0.08 12.87 8.32
CA ALA A 23 -0.01 13.61 7.07
C ALA A 23 0.86 14.88 7.01
N TYR A 24 1.09 15.56 8.14
CA TYR A 24 1.72 16.89 8.16
C TYR A 24 3.06 16.98 8.90
N SER A 25 3.41 16.04 9.77
CA SER A 25 4.71 16.06 10.47
C SER A 25 5.89 15.56 9.64
N TYR A 26 5.64 15.05 8.43
CA TYR A 26 6.67 14.44 7.57
C TYR A 26 6.65 15.06 6.16
N PRO A 27 7.28 16.25 5.95
CA PRO A 27 7.22 16.96 4.68
C PRO A 27 7.70 16.14 3.48
N ASN A 28 8.75 15.35 3.66
CA ASN A 28 9.30 14.50 2.60
C ASN A 28 8.41 13.29 2.26
N LEU A 29 7.37 13.01 3.06
CA LEU A 29 6.43 11.91 2.88
C LEU A 29 5.00 12.39 2.58
N GLN A 30 4.80 13.68 2.30
CA GLN A 30 3.47 14.28 2.09
C GLN A 30 2.59 13.53 1.06
N ASN A 31 3.20 12.88 0.07
CA ASN A 31 2.51 12.17 -1.01
C ASN A 31 2.57 10.62 -0.87
N SER A 32 3.06 10.11 0.26
CA SER A 32 3.29 8.67 0.51
C SER A 32 3.00 8.21 1.94
N TRP A 33 2.73 9.11 2.89
CA TRP A 33 2.47 8.77 4.30
C TRP A 33 1.37 7.71 4.47
N TYR A 34 0.30 7.79 3.66
CA TYR A 34 -0.83 6.87 3.71
C TYR A 34 -0.45 5.47 3.21
N LEU A 35 0.49 5.36 2.27
CA LEU A 35 1.01 4.07 1.79
C LEU A 35 1.80 3.36 2.88
N ILE A 36 2.64 4.11 3.59
CA ILE A 36 3.43 3.64 4.73
C ILE A 36 2.51 3.22 5.87
N ALA A 37 1.48 4.03 6.16
CA ALA A 37 0.49 3.72 7.17
C ALA A 37 -0.29 2.44 6.85
N VAL A 38 -0.81 2.30 5.63
CA VAL A 38 -1.51 1.07 5.19
C VAL A 38 -0.61 -0.16 5.27
N ALA A 39 0.64 -0.07 4.84
CA ALA A 39 1.58 -1.18 4.92
C ALA A 39 1.85 -1.60 6.37
N THR A 40 2.00 -0.63 7.26
CA THR A 40 2.20 -0.86 8.70
C THR A 40 0.97 -1.51 9.33
N LEU A 41 -0.22 -0.94 9.11
CA LEU A 41 -1.48 -1.47 9.66
C LEU A 41 -1.76 -2.89 9.17
N THR A 42 -1.52 -3.17 7.89
CA THR A 42 -1.65 -4.53 7.34
C THR A 42 -0.69 -5.49 8.01
N GLN A 43 0.56 -5.08 8.23
CA GLN A 43 1.52 -5.92 8.95
C GLN A 43 1.07 -6.23 10.38
N LEU A 44 0.57 -5.21 11.09
CA LEU A 44 0.08 -5.31 12.45
C LEU A 44 -1.24 -6.10 12.57
N ASN A 45 -1.82 -6.53 11.44
CA ASN A 45 -3.11 -7.21 11.38
C ASN A 45 -4.26 -6.34 11.90
N LEU A 46 -4.21 -5.03 11.62
CA LEU A 46 -5.19 -4.01 11.99
C LEU A 46 -5.89 -3.48 10.73
N SER A 47 -6.49 -4.40 9.96
CA SER A 47 -7.11 -4.07 8.67
C SER A 47 -8.30 -3.11 8.80
N GLU A 48 -9.00 -3.16 9.92
CA GLU A 48 -10.13 -2.31 10.33
C GLU A 48 -9.76 -0.82 10.46
N GLU A 49 -8.47 -0.51 10.61
CA GLU A 49 -7.97 0.86 10.73
C GLU A 49 -7.62 1.47 9.36
N ILE A 50 -7.46 0.66 8.32
CA ILE A 50 -7.11 1.10 6.95
C ILE A 50 -8.15 2.06 6.36
N PRO A 51 -9.47 1.83 6.49
CA PRO A 51 -10.49 2.75 5.98
C PRO A 51 -10.34 4.20 6.48
N LYS A 52 -9.92 4.38 7.74
CA LYS A 52 -9.74 5.70 8.36
C LYS A 52 -8.61 6.48 7.68
N VAL A 53 -7.47 5.82 7.47
CA VAL A 53 -6.33 6.37 6.71
C VAL A 53 -6.72 6.66 5.26
N PHE A 54 -7.42 5.73 4.63
CA PHE A 54 -7.82 5.83 3.22
C PHE A 54 -8.77 7.01 2.96
N HIS A 55 -9.87 7.13 3.72
CA HIS A 55 -10.82 8.23 3.55
C HIS A 55 -10.18 9.58 3.83
N PHE A 56 -9.30 9.65 4.83
CA PHE A 56 -8.59 10.88 5.11
C PHE A 56 -7.62 11.23 3.97
N ALA A 57 -6.87 10.27 3.43
CA ALA A 57 -6.00 10.49 2.28
C ALA A 57 -6.77 10.98 1.05
N LEU A 58 -7.97 10.44 0.77
CA LEU A 58 -8.83 10.88 -0.34
C LEU A 58 -9.21 12.37 -0.27
N ARG A 59 -9.34 12.93 0.94
CA ARG A 59 -9.63 14.35 1.16
C ARG A 59 -8.36 15.18 1.28
N GLN A 60 -7.43 14.75 2.13
CA GLN A 60 -6.20 15.46 2.45
C GLN A 60 -5.32 15.68 1.22
N GLN A 61 -5.26 14.72 0.30
CA GLN A 61 -4.47 14.86 -0.94
C GLN A 61 -5.07 15.86 -1.94
N LEU A 62 -6.30 16.35 -1.72
CA LEU A 62 -6.90 17.45 -2.49
C LEU A 62 -6.52 18.84 -1.96
N LEU A 63 -5.85 18.92 -0.80
CA LEU A 63 -5.37 20.16 -0.20
C LEU A 63 -3.88 20.35 -0.46
N GLU A 64 -3.47 21.61 -0.59
CA GLU A 64 -2.05 21.98 -0.59
C GLU A 64 -1.36 21.52 0.70
N PHE A 65 -0.08 21.21 0.60
CA PHE A 65 0.71 20.85 1.76
C PHE A 65 1.35 22.10 2.36
N GLN A 66 1.29 22.20 3.69
CA GLN A 66 2.06 23.17 4.45
C GLN A 66 2.67 22.47 5.66
N ASN A 67 3.96 22.71 5.90
CA ASN A 67 4.63 22.25 7.09
C ASN A 67 4.45 23.28 8.21
N ASP A 68 3.25 23.33 8.78
CA ASP A 68 2.92 24.18 9.92
C ASP A 68 2.35 23.33 11.07
N SER A 69 3.05 23.35 12.21
CA SER A 69 2.63 22.66 13.44
C SER A 69 1.25 23.11 13.94
N SER A 70 0.80 24.33 13.61
CA SER A 70 -0.53 24.81 13.99
C SER A 70 -1.65 23.94 13.44
N LEU A 71 -1.43 23.31 12.26
CA LEU A 71 -2.38 22.40 11.61
C LEU A 71 -2.74 21.20 12.49
N LEU A 72 -1.81 20.73 13.33
CA LEU A 72 -2.01 19.55 14.18
C LEU A 72 -3.05 19.77 15.29
N THR A 73 -3.33 21.04 15.62
CA THR A 73 -4.30 21.44 16.65
C THR A 73 -5.45 22.25 16.08
N ASN A 74 -5.47 22.47 14.75
CA ASN A 74 -6.49 23.26 14.10
C ASN A 74 -7.85 22.52 14.12
N GLU A 75 -8.87 23.17 14.71
CA GLU A 75 -10.20 22.58 14.91
C GLU A 75 -10.84 22.10 13.60
N THR A 76 -10.70 22.88 12.52
CA THR A 76 -11.26 22.53 11.21
C THR A 76 -10.57 21.30 10.63
N MET A 77 -9.24 21.21 10.75
CA MET A 77 -8.47 20.06 10.27
C MET A 77 -8.79 18.79 11.07
N LEU A 78 -8.91 18.91 12.40
CA LEU A 78 -9.32 17.81 13.28
C LEU A 78 -10.72 17.32 12.90
N LYS A 79 -11.66 18.25 12.68
CA LYS A 79 -13.01 17.90 12.23
C LYS A 79 -13.01 17.19 10.88
N LEU A 80 -12.18 17.62 9.93
CA LEU A 80 -12.05 16.95 8.62
C LEU A 80 -11.54 15.50 8.77
N ALA A 81 -10.58 15.27 9.67
CA ALA A 81 -10.08 13.94 9.97
C ALA A 81 -11.14 13.07 10.67
N GLU A 82 -11.88 13.63 11.63
CA GLU A 82 -13.01 12.97 12.31
C GLU A 82 -14.14 12.59 11.33
N ASP A 83 -14.51 13.50 10.41
CA ASP A 83 -15.48 13.22 9.36
C ASP A 83 -14.99 12.14 8.38
N SER A 84 -13.67 11.97 8.25
CA SER A 84 -13.06 10.92 7.43
C SER A 84 -13.19 9.56 8.09
N ILE A 85 -12.86 9.47 9.38
CA ILE A 85 -13.12 8.29 10.22
C ILE A 85 -14.61 7.92 10.17
N SER A 86 -15.48 8.88 10.48
CA SER A 86 -16.93 8.67 10.53
C SER A 86 -17.51 8.21 9.20
N SER A 87 -16.98 8.70 8.06
CA SER A 87 -17.42 8.23 6.75
C SER A 87 -16.93 6.82 6.45
N SER A 88 -15.71 6.48 6.85
CA SER A 88 -15.12 5.16 6.63
C SER A 88 -15.83 4.05 7.43
N GLU A 89 -16.35 4.37 8.61
CA GLU A 89 -17.10 3.44 9.47
C GLU A 89 -18.52 3.18 8.96
N ARG A 90 -19.13 4.15 8.26
CA ARG A 90 -20.48 4.01 7.69
C ARG A 90 -20.54 3.25 6.37
N PHE A 91 -19.44 3.26 5.60
CA PHE A 91 -19.43 2.68 4.25
C PHE A 91 -19.67 1.16 4.21
N PRO A 92 -19.11 0.33 5.13
CA PRO A 92 -19.34 -1.11 5.12
C PRO A 92 -20.83 -1.47 5.21
N ASP A 93 -21.61 -0.75 6.02
CA ASP A 93 -23.06 -0.97 6.14
C ASP A 93 -23.79 -0.64 4.84
N ILE A 94 -23.47 0.50 4.21
CA ILE A 94 -24.04 0.89 2.90
C ILE A 94 -23.65 -0.10 1.80
N TYR A 95 -22.41 -0.58 1.83
CA TYR A 95 -21.90 -1.56 0.87
C TYR A 95 -22.68 -2.87 0.95
N GLN A 96 -23.01 -3.34 2.16
CA GLN A 96 -23.81 -4.55 2.38
C GLN A 96 -25.24 -4.45 1.84
N THR A 97 -25.82 -3.25 1.78
CA THR A 97 -27.15 -3.06 1.18
C THR A 97 -27.13 -3.03 -0.36
N GLY A 98 -25.94 -3.09 -0.99
CA GLY A 98 -25.78 -3.00 -2.44
C GLY A 98 -26.02 -1.60 -3.02
N VAL A 99 -26.12 -0.58 -2.17
CA VAL A 99 -26.30 0.81 -2.59
C VAL A 99 -24.96 1.37 -3.07
N LYS A 100 -25.00 2.26 -4.06
CA LYS A 100 -23.78 2.95 -4.54
C LYS A 100 -23.17 3.76 -3.40
N LEU A 101 -21.89 3.51 -3.13
CA LEU A 101 -21.11 4.24 -2.14
C LEU A 101 -20.86 5.68 -2.63
N PRO A 102 -21.11 6.69 -1.77
CA PRO A 102 -21.00 8.09 -2.16
C PRO A 102 -19.54 8.50 -2.35
N ASP A 103 -19.35 9.64 -3.02
CA ASP A 103 -18.02 10.24 -3.18
C ASP A 103 -17.47 10.75 -1.85
N VAL A 104 -16.17 10.58 -1.64
CA VAL A 104 -15.46 11.08 -0.47
C VAL A 104 -14.76 12.38 -0.86
N LEU A 105 -15.50 13.48 -0.83
CA LEU A 105 -15.00 14.82 -1.11
C LEU A 105 -14.84 15.62 0.19
N ILE A 106 -14.13 16.75 0.11
CA ILE A 106 -14.12 17.75 1.17
C ILE A 106 -15.51 18.43 1.17
N PRO A 107 -16.28 18.37 2.26
CA PRO A 107 -17.62 18.96 2.26
C PRO A 107 -17.58 20.47 2.07
N HIS A 108 -18.53 21.03 1.31
CA HIS A 108 -18.60 22.48 1.05
C HIS A 108 -18.71 23.34 2.33
N THR A 109 -19.18 22.77 3.44
CA THR A 109 -19.24 23.44 4.76
C THR A 109 -17.87 23.84 5.33
N TYR A 110 -16.80 23.30 4.76
CA TYR A 110 -15.40 23.64 5.07
C TYR A 110 -14.84 24.75 4.19
N SER A 111 -15.55 25.16 3.14
CA SER A 111 -15.14 26.28 2.28
C SER A 111 -14.86 27.51 3.15
N GLU A 112 -13.73 28.17 2.92
CA GLU A 112 -13.23 29.35 3.65
C GLU A 112 -12.81 29.11 5.12
N LYS A 113 -13.08 27.93 5.70
CA LYS A 113 -12.68 27.58 7.09
C LYS A 113 -11.37 26.80 7.16
N LEU A 114 -10.96 26.19 6.05
CA LEU A 114 -9.73 25.41 5.99
C LEU A 114 -8.51 26.35 5.98
N PRO A 115 -7.46 26.04 6.74
CA PRO A 115 -6.21 26.79 6.71
C PRO A 115 -5.35 26.50 5.46
N LEU A 116 -5.85 25.67 4.52
CA LEU A 116 -5.13 25.19 3.34
C LEU A 116 -5.95 25.43 2.08
N ASN A 117 -5.28 25.77 0.97
CA ASN A 117 -5.91 25.90 -0.33
C ASN A 117 -6.21 24.54 -0.95
N TYR A 118 -7.17 24.52 -1.88
CA TYR A 118 -7.45 23.36 -2.73
C TYR A 118 -6.42 23.26 -3.86
N LYS A 119 -5.88 22.05 -4.08
CA LYS A 119 -4.97 21.76 -5.22
C LYS A 119 -5.69 21.76 -6.57
N TYR A 120 -6.97 21.39 -6.58
CA TYR A 120 -7.73 21.12 -7.80
C TYR A 120 -9.07 21.82 -7.78
N HIS A 121 -9.46 22.35 -8.94
CA HIS A 121 -10.73 23.06 -9.13
C HIS A 121 -11.65 22.34 -10.13
N GLN A 122 -11.14 21.35 -10.87
CA GLN A 122 -11.91 20.56 -11.82
C GLN A 122 -12.18 19.16 -11.26
N GLY A 123 -13.42 18.69 -11.41
CA GLY A 123 -13.82 17.35 -10.94
C GLY A 123 -13.02 16.21 -11.57
N LYS A 124 -12.52 16.39 -12.80
CA LYS A 124 -11.66 15.43 -13.49
C LYS A 124 -10.34 15.21 -12.73
N ASP A 125 -9.67 16.29 -12.34
CA ASP A 125 -8.37 16.22 -11.65
C ASP A 125 -8.52 15.66 -10.22
N ILE A 126 -9.60 16.03 -9.54
CA ILE A 126 -9.98 15.47 -8.24
C ILE A 126 -10.13 13.94 -8.36
N ARG A 127 -10.94 13.48 -9.32
CA ARG A 127 -11.18 12.05 -9.54
C ARG A 127 -9.90 11.31 -9.91
N GLN A 128 -9.06 11.88 -10.77
CA GLN A 128 -7.79 11.27 -11.18
C GLN A 128 -6.83 11.10 -9.99
N THR A 129 -6.71 12.13 -9.14
CA THR A 129 -5.89 12.05 -7.92
C THR A 129 -6.42 10.98 -6.96
N GLN A 130 -7.73 10.96 -6.71
CA GLN A 130 -8.35 9.97 -5.84
C GLN A 130 -8.22 8.55 -6.39
N GLN A 131 -8.38 8.36 -7.70
CA GLN A 131 -8.17 7.08 -8.36
C GLN A 131 -6.71 6.60 -8.18
N SER A 132 -5.74 7.49 -8.37
CA SER A 132 -4.33 7.17 -8.15
C SER A 132 -4.03 6.74 -6.70
N ILE A 133 -4.69 7.32 -5.70
CA ILE A 133 -4.56 6.91 -4.30
C ILE A 133 -5.09 5.49 -4.11
N VAL A 134 -6.28 5.20 -4.63
CA VAL A 134 -6.90 3.86 -4.57
C VAL A 134 -5.98 2.81 -5.18
N ASP A 135 -5.46 3.08 -6.38
CA ASP A 135 -4.62 2.13 -7.10
C ASP A 135 -3.28 1.90 -6.40
N GLN A 136 -2.65 2.96 -5.87
CA GLN A 136 -1.42 2.83 -5.09
C GLN A 136 -1.63 2.03 -3.80
N ILE A 137 -2.74 2.23 -3.08
CA ILE A 137 -3.04 1.46 -1.87
C ILE A 137 -3.26 -0.02 -2.21
N ARG A 138 -4.04 -0.33 -3.26
CA ARG A 138 -4.22 -1.72 -3.72
C ARG A 138 -2.90 -2.38 -4.08
N GLU A 139 -2.04 -1.64 -4.77
CA GLU A 139 -0.72 -2.09 -5.18
C GLU A 139 0.21 -2.33 -3.97
N VAL A 140 0.16 -1.46 -2.95
CA VAL A 140 0.88 -1.69 -1.69
C VAL A 140 0.44 -3.01 -1.06
N LEU A 141 -0.87 -3.20 -0.87
CA LEU A 141 -1.43 -4.40 -0.25
C LEU A 141 -1.05 -5.68 -1.00
N LEU A 142 -1.00 -5.63 -2.33
CA LEU A 142 -0.53 -6.72 -3.17
C LEU A 142 0.98 -6.97 -2.99
N LYS A 143 1.82 -5.94 -3.12
CA LYS A 143 3.29 -6.08 -3.06
C LYS A 143 3.78 -6.54 -1.68
N ILE A 144 3.18 -6.07 -0.60
CA ILE A 144 3.60 -6.47 0.76
C ILE A 144 3.07 -7.86 1.17
N SER A 145 2.22 -8.50 0.37
CA SER A 145 1.62 -9.81 0.70
C SER A 145 2.66 -10.90 0.91
N MET A 146 3.82 -10.79 0.25
CA MET A 146 4.92 -11.73 0.45
C MET A 146 5.59 -11.60 1.83
N PHE A 147 5.55 -10.40 2.44
CA PHE A 147 6.16 -10.12 3.75
C PHE A 147 5.14 -10.25 4.89
N SER A 148 3.93 -9.73 4.69
CA SER A 148 2.87 -9.74 5.71
C SER A 148 2.03 -11.02 5.74
N GLY A 149 2.07 -11.79 4.64
CA GLY A 149 1.26 -12.97 4.42
C GLY A 149 -0.03 -12.66 3.64
N LEU A 150 -0.39 -13.56 2.71
CA LEU A 150 -1.60 -13.44 1.88
C LEU A 150 -2.89 -13.19 2.68
N PRO A 151 -3.16 -13.85 3.82
CA PRO A 151 -4.41 -13.62 4.57
C PRO A 151 -4.58 -12.17 5.02
N LYS A 152 -3.52 -11.51 5.51
CA LYS A 152 -3.59 -10.11 5.94
C LYS A 152 -3.87 -9.19 4.77
N SER A 153 -3.16 -9.39 3.65
CA SER A 153 -3.40 -8.63 2.42
C SER A 153 -4.82 -8.84 1.86
N ILE A 154 -5.35 -10.05 1.90
CA ILE A 154 -6.74 -10.35 1.46
C ILE A 154 -7.74 -9.60 2.34
N ASN A 155 -7.61 -9.68 3.66
CA ASN A 155 -8.49 -8.96 4.59
C ASN A 155 -8.44 -7.45 4.34
N SER A 156 -7.23 -6.88 4.21
CA SER A 156 -7.03 -5.46 3.90
C SER A 156 -7.62 -5.04 2.54
N LEU A 157 -7.53 -5.90 1.51
CA LEU A 157 -8.12 -5.61 0.20
C LEU A 157 -9.65 -5.69 0.22
N LEU A 158 -10.22 -6.65 0.94
CA LEU A 158 -11.66 -6.81 1.07
C LEU A 158 -12.29 -5.64 1.83
N ILE A 159 -11.68 -5.21 2.93
CA ILE A 159 -12.17 -4.05 3.66
C ILE A 159 -12.03 -2.77 2.83
N LEU A 160 -10.89 -2.58 2.14
CA LEU A 160 -10.70 -1.44 1.23
C LEU A 160 -11.78 -1.41 0.13
N LYS A 161 -12.14 -2.57 -0.43
CA LYS A 161 -13.22 -2.69 -1.41
C LYS A 161 -14.56 -2.21 -0.84
N SER A 162 -14.88 -2.60 0.41
CA SER A 162 -16.14 -2.21 1.07
C SER A 162 -16.26 -0.71 1.39
N VAL A 163 -15.14 0.02 1.33
CA VAL A 163 -15.09 1.46 1.61
C VAL A 163 -14.66 2.31 0.42
N THR A 164 -14.45 1.73 -0.76
CA THR A 164 -14.09 2.49 -1.96
C THR A 164 -15.34 3.13 -2.58
N PRO A 165 -15.41 4.47 -2.76
CA PRO A 165 -16.51 5.13 -3.47
C PRO A 165 -16.82 4.48 -4.81
N THR A 166 -18.09 4.32 -5.18
CA THR A 166 -18.47 3.63 -6.43
C THR A 166 -17.87 4.31 -7.66
N ALA A 167 -17.72 5.64 -7.62
CA ALA A 167 -17.06 6.43 -8.66
C ALA A 167 -15.59 6.03 -8.93
N LEU A 168 -14.90 5.45 -7.95
CA LEU A 168 -13.48 5.05 -7.98
C LEU A 168 -13.31 3.51 -8.09
N THR A 169 -14.40 2.81 -8.40
CA THR A 169 -14.36 1.38 -8.72
C THR A 169 -14.17 1.18 -10.21
N ASN A 170 -13.45 0.12 -10.58
CA ASN A 170 -13.15 -0.23 -11.98
C ASN A 170 -14.40 -0.63 -12.80
N SER A 171 -15.61 -0.55 -12.23
CA SER A 171 -16.87 -0.91 -12.89
C SER A 171 -17.43 0.21 -13.78
N ASN A 172 -16.84 1.42 -13.79
CA ASN A 172 -17.18 2.45 -14.76
C ASN A 172 -16.27 2.32 -15.99
N THR A 173 -16.71 1.54 -16.97
CA THR A 173 -16.10 1.40 -18.31
C THR A 173 -16.15 2.67 -19.16
N ASP A 174 -16.71 3.78 -18.66
CA ASP A 174 -16.93 5.02 -19.41
C ASP A 174 -15.72 5.97 -19.47
N THR A 175 -14.58 5.59 -18.90
CA THR A 175 -13.33 6.33 -19.10
C THR A 175 -12.33 5.47 -19.87
N ASN A 176 -11.92 5.93 -21.05
CA ASN A 176 -10.79 5.42 -21.85
C ASN A 176 -9.42 5.44 -21.12
N ILE A 177 -9.41 5.53 -19.79
CA ILE A 177 -8.23 5.43 -18.95
C ILE A 177 -8.08 3.96 -18.58
N SER A 178 -7.38 3.21 -19.43
CA SER A 178 -6.89 1.89 -19.02
C SER A 178 -5.90 2.12 -17.89
N LEU A 179 -6.26 1.74 -16.66
CA LEU A 179 -5.30 1.67 -15.57
C LEU A 179 -4.11 0.81 -16.01
N PRO A 180 -2.87 1.15 -15.59
CA PRO A 180 -1.74 0.25 -15.81
C PRO A 180 -2.04 -1.07 -15.12
N LYS A 181 -2.22 -2.12 -15.92
CA LYS A 181 -2.47 -3.47 -15.46
C LYS A 181 -1.23 -4.28 -15.80
N ARG A 182 -0.78 -5.10 -14.84
CA ARG A 182 0.21 -6.14 -15.13
C ARG A 182 -0.29 -6.96 -16.30
N LYS A 183 0.54 -7.08 -17.32
CA LYS A 183 0.27 -7.91 -18.48
C LYS A 183 0.30 -9.38 -18.06
N ASN A 184 -0.60 -10.16 -18.61
CA ASN A 184 -0.65 -11.59 -18.36
C ASN A 184 0.54 -12.27 -19.04
N ILE A 185 1.08 -13.31 -18.40
CA ILE A 185 2.06 -14.21 -19.02
C ILE A 185 1.40 -15.37 -19.79
N VAL A 186 0.07 -15.51 -19.63
CA VAL A 186 -0.76 -16.51 -20.31
C VAL A 186 -2.06 -15.85 -20.76
N GLU A 187 -2.39 -16.00 -22.04
CA GLU A 187 -3.65 -15.58 -22.65
C GLU A 187 -4.45 -16.83 -23.03
N PRO A 188 -5.53 -17.15 -22.28
CA PRO A 188 -6.37 -18.31 -22.56
C PRO A 188 -6.99 -18.26 -23.96
N ILE A 189 -7.20 -19.43 -24.56
CA ILE A 189 -7.84 -19.56 -25.87
C ILE A 189 -9.31 -19.15 -25.74
N GLU A 190 -9.78 -18.24 -26.60
CA GLU A 190 -11.17 -17.83 -26.64
C GLU A 190 -12.09 -19.00 -27.03
N GLU A 191 -13.26 -19.10 -26.40
CA GLU A 191 -14.18 -20.23 -26.57
C GLU A 191 -14.64 -20.43 -28.03
N ASN A 192 -14.62 -19.37 -28.85
CA ASN A 192 -15.10 -19.38 -30.24
C ASN A 192 -13.98 -19.59 -31.29
N THR A 193 -12.72 -19.75 -30.89
CA THR A 193 -11.64 -19.99 -31.84
C THR A 193 -11.59 -21.45 -32.29
N THR A 194 -12.01 -21.74 -33.53
CA THR A 194 -11.82 -23.03 -34.22
C THR A 194 -10.37 -23.22 -34.68
N THR A 195 -9.40 -22.99 -33.78
CA THR A 195 -8.01 -23.28 -34.08
C THR A 195 -7.77 -24.76 -33.86
N ASN A 196 -7.16 -25.42 -34.84
CA ASN A 196 -6.71 -26.81 -34.76
C ASN A 196 -5.46 -26.90 -33.86
N THR A 197 -5.57 -26.41 -32.62
CA THR A 197 -4.47 -26.34 -31.66
C THR A 197 -4.27 -27.72 -31.06
N GLN A 198 -3.14 -28.35 -31.39
CA GLN A 198 -2.71 -29.58 -30.73
C GLN A 198 -2.30 -29.28 -29.28
N ASN A 199 -2.54 -30.23 -28.37
CA ASN A 199 -2.15 -30.18 -26.96
C ASN A 199 -2.80 -29.06 -26.12
N VAL A 200 -4.11 -28.83 -26.32
CA VAL A 200 -4.89 -27.97 -25.44
C VAL A 200 -5.09 -28.64 -24.09
N VAL A 201 -4.80 -27.91 -23.01
CA VAL A 201 -5.00 -28.36 -21.63
C VAL A 201 -5.98 -27.41 -20.95
N ASP A 202 -6.96 -27.99 -20.25
CA ASP A 202 -7.90 -27.23 -19.44
C ASP A 202 -7.28 -26.90 -18.07
N THR A 203 -7.42 -25.65 -17.64
CA THR A 203 -6.89 -25.17 -16.35
C THR A 203 -7.95 -24.33 -15.65
N ILE A 204 -7.74 -24.04 -14.36
CA ILE A 204 -8.60 -23.11 -13.63
C ILE A 204 -8.67 -21.70 -14.26
N GLY A 205 -7.64 -21.32 -15.04
CA GLY A 205 -7.57 -20.04 -15.75
C GLY A 205 -8.14 -20.08 -17.16
N GLY A 206 -8.74 -21.20 -17.58
CA GLY A 206 -9.21 -21.43 -18.94
C GLY A 206 -8.31 -22.37 -19.74
N LYS A 207 -8.72 -22.65 -20.98
CA LYS A 207 -8.02 -23.54 -21.90
C LYS A 207 -6.75 -22.87 -22.41
N ILE A 208 -5.63 -23.58 -22.34
CA ILE A 208 -4.32 -23.07 -22.78
C ILE A 208 -3.63 -24.04 -23.74
N SER A 209 -2.74 -23.50 -24.57
CA SER A 209 -1.79 -24.25 -25.39
C SER A 209 -0.42 -23.57 -25.34
N ASN A 210 0.59 -24.11 -26.04
CA ASN A 210 1.88 -23.43 -26.19
C ASN A 210 1.74 -22.02 -26.79
N GLY A 211 0.75 -21.80 -27.65
CA GLY A 211 0.46 -20.47 -28.24
C GLY A 211 -0.17 -19.48 -27.26
N SER A 212 -0.67 -19.94 -26.12
CA SER A 212 -1.22 -19.08 -25.06
C SER A 212 -0.14 -18.40 -24.23
N ILE A 213 1.12 -18.82 -24.34
CA ILE A 213 2.22 -18.29 -23.51
C ILE A 213 2.74 -16.99 -24.11
N VAL A 214 2.67 -15.91 -23.34
CA VAL A 214 3.16 -14.59 -23.74
C VAL A 214 4.66 -14.51 -23.42
N VAL A 215 5.48 -15.07 -24.31
CA VAL A 215 6.94 -15.19 -24.13
C VAL A 215 7.60 -13.83 -23.87
N ASP A 216 7.22 -12.80 -24.63
CA ASP A 216 7.77 -11.45 -24.46
C ASP A 216 7.55 -10.91 -23.05
N GLN A 217 6.35 -11.14 -22.46
CA GLN A 217 6.06 -10.68 -21.11
C GLN A 217 6.86 -11.43 -20.05
N ILE A 218 7.10 -12.74 -20.25
CA ILE A 218 7.97 -13.52 -19.38
C ILE A 218 9.39 -12.96 -19.43
N VAL A 219 9.92 -12.69 -20.63
CA VAL A 219 11.25 -12.10 -20.81
C VAL A 219 11.34 -10.73 -20.15
N THR A 220 10.34 -9.85 -20.34
CA THR A 220 10.27 -8.54 -19.68
C THR A 220 10.32 -8.67 -18.16
N ASN A 221 9.48 -9.53 -17.56
CA ASN A 221 9.46 -9.75 -16.12
C ASN A 221 10.83 -10.22 -15.58
N LEU A 222 11.52 -11.09 -16.32
CA LEU A 222 12.85 -11.58 -15.93
C LEU A 222 13.92 -10.48 -16.01
N ILE A 223 13.89 -9.64 -17.03
CA ILE A 223 14.84 -8.54 -17.20
C ILE A 223 14.62 -7.49 -16.11
N GLU A 224 13.40 -6.97 -15.99
CA GLU A 224 13.05 -5.95 -15.00
C GLU A 224 13.26 -6.45 -13.57
N GLY A 225 12.93 -7.72 -13.31
CA GLY A 225 13.21 -8.37 -12.03
C GLY A 225 14.68 -8.40 -11.66
N SER A 226 15.54 -8.77 -12.62
CA SER A 226 16.99 -8.78 -12.44
C SER A 226 17.53 -7.38 -12.18
N GLU A 227 17.11 -6.40 -12.96
CA GLU A 227 17.52 -5.01 -12.80
C GLU A 227 17.10 -4.46 -11.43
N TYR A 228 15.83 -4.65 -11.04
CA TYR A 228 15.33 -4.22 -9.75
C TYR A 228 16.05 -4.90 -8.58
N TRP A 229 16.28 -6.21 -8.67
CA TRP A 229 17.06 -6.98 -7.68
C TRP A 229 18.47 -6.40 -7.51
N ASN A 230 19.14 -6.09 -8.61
CA ASN A 230 20.49 -5.53 -8.60
C ASN A 230 20.53 -4.11 -8.03
N THR A 231 19.49 -3.31 -8.28
CA THR A 231 19.35 -1.97 -7.70
C THR A 231 19.17 -2.02 -6.18
N ILE A 232 18.31 -2.90 -5.67
CA ILE A 232 18.12 -3.06 -4.21
C ILE A 232 19.41 -3.58 -3.55
N TYR A 233 19.99 -4.66 -4.10
CA TYR A 233 21.13 -5.36 -3.49
C TYR A 233 22.43 -5.14 -4.29
N SER A 234 23.00 -3.94 -4.18
CA SER A 234 24.23 -3.57 -4.90
C SER A 234 25.51 -4.26 -4.38
N ASN A 235 26.65 -4.04 -5.04
CA ASN A 235 27.99 -4.40 -4.56
C ASN A 235 28.19 -5.88 -4.16
N LYS A 236 27.87 -6.80 -5.07
CA LYS A 236 27.96 -8.28 -4.87
C LYS A 236 27.01 -8.86 -3.82
N LEU A 237 26.25 -8.03 -3.10
CA LEU A 237 25.25 -8.49 -2.13
C LEU A 237 24.15 -9.31 -2.83
N ASN A 238 23.70 -8.88 -4.02
CA ASN A 238 22.78 -9.64 -4.87
C ASN A 238 23.19 -11.11 -5.06
N ILE A 239 24.45 -11.36 -5.45
CA ILE A 239 25.01 -12.68 -5.70
C ILE A 239 25.09 -13.47 -4.39
N ARG A 240 25.50 -12.83 -3.29
CA ARG A 240 25.60 -13.50 -1.99
C ARG A 240 24.24 -13.96 -1.51
N ILE A 241 23.24 -13.08 -1.45
CA ILE A 241 21.89 -13.43 -0.97
C ILE A 241 21.29 -14.54 -1.86
N LYS A 242 21.42 -14.42 -3.19
CA LYS A 242 21.00 -15.47 -4.13
C LYS A 242 21.65 -16.82 -3.83
N LYS A 243 22.98 -16.86 -3.66
CA LYS A 243 23.72 -18.09 -3.37
C LYS A 243 23.29 -18.71 -2.04
N GLU A 244 23.06 -17.91 -1.00
CA GLU A 244 22.58 -18.42 0.28
C GLU A 244 21.17 -19.00 0.17
N MET A 245 20.24 -18.35 -0.53
CA MET A 245 18.90 -18.91 -0.77
C MET A 245 18.97 -20.23 -1.55
N LEU A 246 19.75 -20.30 -2.63
CA LEU A 246 19.94 -21.53 -3.39
C LEU A 246 20.53 -22.67 -2.56
N ARG A 247 21.47 -22.36 -1.67
CA ARG A 247 22.14 -23.35 -0.81
C ARG A 247 21.22 -23.83 0.31
N ALA A 248 20.36 -22.96 0.84
CA ALA A 248 19.38 -23.31 1.85
C ALA A 248 18.23 -24.16 1.26
N TYR A 249 17.65 -23.70 0.14
CA TYR A 249 16.61 -24.42 -0.59
C TYR A 249 16.42 -23.81 -2.00
N PRO A 250 16.73 -24.52 -3.10
CA PRO A 250 16.65 -23.95 -4.45
C PRO A 250 15.28 -23.36 -4.83
N ASP A 251 14.19 -23.98 -4.37
CA ASP A 251 12.83 -23.50 -4.67
C ASP A 251 12.54 -22.14 -4.02
N LEU A 252 13.23 -21.79 -2.92
CA LEU A 252 13.14 -20.46 -2.33
C LEU A 252 13.63 -19.39 -3.32
N TRP A 253 14.79 -19.61 -3.95
CA TRP A 253 15.26 -18.70 -4.99
C TRP A 253 14.33 -18.69 -6.20
N TYR A 254 13.86 -19.88 -6.63
CA TYR A 254 12.91 -19.97 -7.73
C TYR A 254 11.68 -19.10 -7.46
N PHE A 255 11.08 -19.22 -6.27
CA PHE A 255 9.90 -18.45 -5.88
C PHE A 255 10.19 -16.95 -5.76
N VAL A 256 11.24 -16.58 -5.03
CA VAL A 256 11.63 -15.18 -4.84
C VAL A 256 11.91 -14.49 -6.17
N TYR A 257 12.57 -15.16 -7.11
CA TYR A 257 12.91 -14.53 -8.39
C TYR A 257 11.73 -14.53 -9.38
N HIS A 258 11.12 -15.69 -9.64
CA HIS A 258 10.14 -15.83 -10.72
C HIS A 258 8.71 -15.42 -10.33
N HIS A 259 8.39 -15.35 -9.03
CA HIS A 259 7.05 -15.00 -8.56
C HIS A 259 6.98 -13.70 -7.75
N ILE A 260 8.09 -13.29 -7.12
CA ILE A 260 8.14 -12.05 -6.33
C ILE A 260 8.87 -10.94 -7.08
N TYR A 261 10.19 -11.03 -7.27
CA TYR A 261 10.96 -9.90 -7.81
C TYR A 261 10.67 -9.65 -9.29
N GLY A 262 10.57 -10.71 -10.09
CA GLY A 262 10.33 -10.65 -11.53
C GLY A 262 8.99 -10.05 -11.92
N PRO A 263 7.87 -10.64 -11.51
CA PRO A 263 6.57 -10.18 -11.96
C PRO A 263 5.83 -9.31 -10.96
N LEU A 264 6.21 -9.26 -9.67
CA LEU A 264 5.47 -8.55 -8.60
C LEU A 264 6.16 -7.23 -8.20
N ILE A 265 7.41 -7.28 -7.73
CA ILE A 265 8.07 -6.12 -7.13
C ILE A 265 8.59 -5.12 -8.18
N SER A 266 9.17 -5.60 -9.27
CA SER A 266 9.73 -4.80 -10.38
C SER A 266 8.71 -3.95 -11.14
N PHE A 267 7.45 -4.38 -11.20
CA PHE A 267 6.38 -3.62 -11.82
C PHE A 267 6.16 -2.31 -11.07
N THR A 268 6.51 -1.20 -11.71
CA THR A 268 6.57 0.12 -11.04
C THR A 268 5.71 1.17 -11.73
N GLU A 269 4.77 0.75 -12.59
CA GLU A 269 3.86 1.65 -13.29
C GLU A 269 2.81 2.29 -12.37
N ILE A 270 2.42 1.61 -11.27
CA ILE A 270 1.51 2.16 -10.24
C ILE A 270 2.29 2.81 -9.08
N LEU A 271 3.24 2.07 -8.51
CA LEU A 271 4.13 2.57 -7.45
C LEU A 271 5.52 2.76 -8.02
N SER A 272 6.08 3.95 -7.87
CA SER A 272 7.49 4.19 -8.19
C SER A 272 8.43 3.24 -7.42
N PRO A 273 9.67 3.02 -7.88
CA PRO A 273 10.66 2.23 -7.13
C PRO A 273 10.86 2.73 -5.69
N GLN A 274 10.85 4.05 -5.50
CA GLN A 274 10.97 4.71 -4.20
C GLN A 274 9.79 4.37 -3.27
N LYS A 275 8.54 4.57 -3.73
CA LYS A 275 7.32 4.27 -2.95
C LYS A 275 7.16 2.77 -2.69
N THR A 276 7.58 1.94 -3.63
CA THR A 276 7.67 0.48 -3.44
C THR A 276 8.60 0.18 -2.26
N SER A 277 9.83 0.74 -2.24
CA SER A 277 10.77 0.54 -1.14
C SER A 277 10.22 1.03 0.21
N PHE A 278 9.56 2.20 0.27
CA PHE A 278 8.95 2.70 1.51
C PHE A 278 7.91 1.72 2.07
N SER A 279 7.07 1.16 1.21
CA SER A 279 6.02 0.22 1.60
C SER A 279 6.59 -1.10 2.12
N LEU A 280 7.65 -1.61 1.48
CA LEU A 280 8.34 -2.82 1.95
C LEU A 280 9.02 -2.58 3.30
N ILE A 281 9.74 -1.46 3.46
CA ILE A 281 10.37 -1.08 4.73
C ILE A 281 9.33 -0.97 5.85
N ALA A 282 8.20 -0.29 5.60
CA ALA A 282 7.12 -0.11 6.56
C ALA A 282 6.53 -1.43 7.05
N CYS A 283 6.40 -2.42 6.15
CA CYS A 283 5.94 -3.76 6.50
C CYS A 283 7.00 -4.57 7.28
N MET A 284 8.29 -4.34 7.05
CA MET A 284 9.37 -5.11 7.67
C MET A 284 9.76 -4.62 9.08
N ILE A 285 9.62 -3.33 9.37
CA ILE A 285 10.00 -2.77 10.68
C ILE A 285 9.26 -3.44 11.85
N PRO A 286 7.92 -3.65 11.81
CA PRO A 286 7.19 -4.33 12.87
C PRO A 286 7.47 -5.83 13.00
N GLN A 287 8.21 -6.43 12.05
CA GLN A 287 8.50 -7.87 12.01
C GLN A 287 9.81 -8.26 12.72
N ASP A 288 10.62 -7.28 13.10
CA ASP A 288 11.95 -7.50 13.68
C ASP A 288 12.92 -8.35 12.79
N VAL A 289 12.77 -8.25 11.47
CA VAL A 289 13.60 -8.95 10.46
C VAL A 289 14.81 -8.10 10.02
N ASN A 290 15.63 -7.71 10.99
CA ASN A 290 16.67 -6.68 10.82
C ASN A 290 17.73 -7.02 9.75
N SER A 291 18.03 -8.30 9.51
CA SER A 291 18.95 -8.72 8.45
C SER A 291 18.45 -8.36 7.05
N GLN A 292 17.17 -8.57 6.79
CA GLN A 292 16.53 -8.26 5.52
C GLN A 292 16.32 -6.74 5.43
N LEU A 293 15.84 -6.12 6.51
CA LEU A 293 15.54 -4.69 6.54
C LEU A 293 16.75 -3.83 6.14
N LYS A 294 17.98 -4.16 6.61
CA LYS A 294 19.22 -3.46 6.20
C LYS A 294 19.39 -3.34 4.68
N GLY A 295 19.12 -4.42 3.95
CA GLY A 295 19.21 -4.42 2.49
C GLY A 295 18.18 -3.49 1.86
N HIS A 296 16.95 -3.50 2.37
CA HIS A 296 15.86 -2.65 1.85
C HIS A 296 16.04 -1.17 2.19
N LEU A 297 16.60 -0.84 3.36
CA LEU A 297 16.94 0.55 3.71
C LEU A 297 17.94 1.14 2.70
N LYS A 298 19.02 0.40 2.40
CA LYS A 298 20.00 0.86 1.40
C LYS A 298 19.41 0.83 -0.01
N GLY A 299 18.61 -0.18 -0.32
CA GLY A 299 17.90 -0.31 -1.59
C GLY A 299 16.93 0.84 -1.86
N ALA A 300 16.28 1.40 -0.83
CA ALA A 300 15.46 2.61 -0.97
C ALA A 300 16.27 3.79 -1.49
N ILE A 301 17.49 3.99 -0.97
CA ILE A 301 18.41 5.04 -1.44
C ILE A 301 18.80 4.80 -2.89
N ASN A 302 19.09 3.55 -3.26
CA ASN A 302 19.43 3.20 -4.64
C ASN A 302 18.22 3.39 -5.59
N ASN A 303 17.00 3.28 -5.07
CA ASN A 303 15.74 3.56 -5.77
C ASN A 303 15.33 5.05 -5.77
N GLY A 304 16.25 5.95 -5.41
CA GLY A 304 16.06 7.39 -5.48
C GLY A 304 15.56 8.05 -4.20
N ALA A 305 15.44 7.32 -3.08
CA ALA A 305 15.14 7.94 -1.80
C ALA A 305 16.34 8.70 -1.22
N THR A 306 16.06 9.76 -0.48
CA THR A 306 17.03 10.41 0.40
C THR A 306 17.16 9.66 1.72
N LYS A 307 18.28 9.85 2.41
CA LYS A 307 18.47 9.31 3.76
C LYS A 307 17.43 9.86 4.75
N GLU A 308 17.03 11.11 4.57
CA GLU A 308 16.02 11.78 5.38
C GLU A 308 14.65 11.12 5.21
N GLU A 309 14.21 10.88 3.96
CA GLU A 309 12.95 10.18 3.69
C GLU A 309 12.91 8.79 4.34
N VAL A 310 13.99 8.01 4.22
CA VAL A 310 14.04 6.67 4.83
C VAL A 310 13.98 6.76 6.36
N ASN A 311 14.64 7.74 6.96
CA ASN A 311 14.54 7.98 8.40
C ASN A 311 13.12 8.42 8.81
N ASN A 312 12.46 9.25 7.99
CA ASN A 312 11.06 9.64 8.21
C ASN A 312 10.12 8.44 8.10
N VAL A 313 10.36 7.49 7.19
CA VAL A 313 9.57 6.24 7.09
C VAL A 313 9.68 5.45 8.39
N ILE A 314 10.90 5.27 8.91
CA ILE A 314 11.13 4.56 10.18
C ILE A 314 10.38 5.25 11.33
N GLN A 315 10.49 6.58 11.44
CA GLN A 315 9.85 7.33 12.51
C GLN A 315 8.31 7.31 12.40
N LEU A 316 7.76 7.41 11.19
CA LEU A 316 6.32 7.32 10.95
C LEU A 316 5.78 5.95 11.38
N VAL A 317 6.50 4.85 11.07
CA VAL A 317 6.13 3.50 11.51
C VAL A 317 6.15 3.40 13.04
N PHE A 318 7.17 3.96 13.70
CA PHE A 318 7.22 4.00 15.16
C PHE A 318 6.07 4.77 15.77
N ASP A 319 5.71 5.91 15.20
CA ASP A 319 4.58 6.70 15.65
C ASP A 319 3.27 5.91 15.56
N ILE A 320 3.03 5.18 14.46
CA ILE A 320 1.86 4.31 14.32
C ILE A 320 1.88 3.21 15.38
N CYS A 321 3.00 2.50 15.54
CA CYS A 321 3.10 1.42 16.50
C CYS A 321 2.86 1.91 17.93
N ASP A 322 3.45 3.04 18.32
CA ASP A 322 3.30 3.62 19.65
C ASP A 322 1.86 4.08 19.90
N SER A 323 1.27 4.82 18.95
CA SER A 323 -0.12 5.30 19.08
C SER A 323 -1.14 4.16 19.10
N LEU A 324 -0.79 3.00 18.52
CA LEU A 324 -1.63 1.81 18.54
C LEU A 324 -1.24 0.80 19.65
N ASN A 325 -0.43 1.22 20.61
CA ASN A 325 0.07 0.42 21.73
C ASN A 325 0.78 -0.90 21.31
N GLN A 326 1.36 -0.94 20.12
CA GLN A 326 2.16 -2.05 19.58
C GLN A 326 3.63 -1.90 20.01
N THR A 327 3.90 -2.00 21.31
CA THR A 327 5.22 -1.68 21.88
C THR A 327 6.16 -2.87 22.04
N GLN A 328 5.67 -4.10 21.93
CA GLN A 328 6.42 -5.34 22.14
C GLN A 328 6.80 -6.06 20.83
N LEU A 329 7.05 -5.29 19.75
CA LEU A 329 7.34 -5.84 18.43
C LEU A 329 8.82 -6.21 18.23
N TRP A 330 9.73 -5.53 18.92
CA TRP A 330 11.18 -5.67 18.73
C TRP A 330 11.81 -6.39 19.91
N LYS A 331 12.44 -7.55 19.67
CA LYS A 331 13.03 -8.40 20.72
C LYS A 331 14.05 -7.64 21.57
N ASP A 332 14.92 -6.87 20.92
CA ASP A 332 15.98 -6.10 21.57
C ASP A 332 15.61 -4.61 21.71
N GLY A 333 14.32 -4.29 21.67
CA GLY A 333 13.77 -2.94 21.73
C GLY A 333 13.91 -2.14 20.43
N LYS A 334 13.18 -1.03 20.33
CA LYS A 334 13.10 -0.17 19.13
C LYS A 334 14.46 0.31 18.61
N GLN A 335 15.44 0.47 19.49
CA GLN A 335 16.81 0.84 19.16
C GLN A 335 17.56 -0.20 18.34
N SER A 336 17.08 -1.45 18.28
CA SER A 336 17.66 -2.53 17.47
C SER A 336 17.40 -2.35 15.98
N VAL A 337 16.37 -1.57 15.62
CA VAL A 337 15.98 -1.31 14.24
C VAL A 337 17.15 -0.62 13.51
N PRO A 338 17.66 -1.21 12.42
CA PRO A 338 18.78 -0.67 11.66
C PRO A 338 18.53 0.76 11.19
N LYS A 339 19.59 1.57 11.23
CA LYS A 339 19.62 2.95 10.74
C LYS A 339 20.56 3.04 9.53
N LEU A 340 20.31 4.01 8.65
CA LEU A 340 21.19 4.35 7.52
C LEU A 340 22.34 5.26 7.90
#